data_AF-A0AAF1JYY2-F1
#
_entry.id   AF-A0AAF1JYY2-F1
#
_cell.length_a   1.000
_cell.length_b   1.000
_cell.length_c   1.000
_cell.angle_alpha   90.00
_cell.angle_beta   90.00
_cell.angle_gamma   90.00
#
_symmetry.space_group_name_H-M   'P 1'
#
loop_
_entity.id
_entity.type
_entity.pdbx_description
1 polymer ?
#
loop_
_entity_poly.entity_id
_entity_poly.type
_entity_poly.pdbx_seq_one_letter_code
_entity_poly.pdbx_strand_id
1 'polypeptide(L)'
;MSATTSADTERRRQIVNVILPPMKDVCIGNPKFEKIDKGWFKGCGYTTCGGLPAYVARELGLQPQVARDGLNIGGLAGMRNAAIKAGAWQHNETVLRNLGRGMGLEPRRPKPGDFYMLCSGDRHDTGCNAICPEKKEEQHLYKGAKVEHVGVILDSNGPVWKTMDAGQDGPDTQCVRLMTRNFDAATGFMTGERGREGKPMRRLCGWLDVDKYPFLKFAEA
;
A
#
# COMPACT_ATOMS: atom_id res chain seq x y z
N MET A 1 0.46 -3.22 -21.63
CA MET A 1 1.64 -3.01 -20.76
C MET A 1 2.06 -1.57 -20.99
N SER A 2 2.11 -0.74 -19.95
CA SER A 2 2.42 0.69 -20.09
C SER A 2 3.93 0.88 -20.28
N ALA A 3 4.33 1.82 -21.13
CA ALA A 3 5.73 2.14 -21.35
C ALA A 3 6.37 2.68 -20.05
N THR A 4 7.44 2.04 -19.59
CA THR A 4 8.32 2.55 -18.53
C THR A 4 8.89 3.90 -18.95
N THR A 5 8.64 4.93 -18.14
CA THR A 5 9.27 6.24 -18.33
C THR A 5 10.72 6.20 -17.81
N SER A 6 11.58 7.10 -18.29
CA SER A 6 13.01 7.16 -17.92
C SER A 6 13.29 7.46 -16.43
N ALA A 7 12.25 7.62 -15.61
CA ALA A 7 12.32 7.93 -14.19
C ALA A 7 12.17 6.71 -13.25
N ASP A 8 11.92 5.51 -13.80
CA ASP A 8 11.73 4.30 -12.98
C ASP A 8 13.09 3.70 -12.60
N THR A 9 13.36 3.56 -11.30
CA THR A 9 14.54 2.86 -10.79
C THR A 9 14.50 1.38 -11.16
N GLU A 10 15.66 0.72 -11.13
CA GLU A 10 15.72 -0.74 -11.35
C GLU A 10 14.82 -1.51 -10.40
N ARG A 11 14.75 -1.06 -9.14
CA ARG A 11 13.87 -1.62 -8.13
C ARG A 11 12.40 -1.57 -8.54
N ARG A 12 11.92 -0.43 -9.04
CA ARG A 12 10.53 -0.28 -9.52
C ARG A 12 10.26 -1.15 -10.74
N ARG A 13 11.19 -1.19 -11.70
CA ARG A 13 11.08 -2.07 -12.88
C ARG A 13 10.97 -3.53 -12.48
N GLN A 14 11.79 -3.98 -11.53
CA GLN A 14 11.74 -5.35 -11.00
C GLN A 14 10.37 -5.66 -10.38
N ILE A 15 9.80 -4.76 -9.58
CA ILE A 15 8.47 -4.94 -8.98
C ILE A 15 7.41 -5.09 -10.07
N VAL A 16 7.33 -4.12 -10.98
CA VAL A 16 6.24 -4.00 -11.95
C VAL A 16 6.33 -5.04 -13.07
N ASN A 17 7.54 -5.34 -13.56
CA ASN A 17 7.74 -6.16 -14.75
C ASN A 17 8.12 -7.61 -14.44
N VAL A 18 8.62 -7.91 -13.23
CA VAL A 18 9.11 -9.25 -12.88
C VAL A 18 8.33 -9.87 -11.73
N ILE A 19 8.18 -9.15 -10.62
CA ILE A 19 7.60 -9.72 -9.39
C ILE A 19 6.07 -9.80 -9.45
N LEU A 20 5.39 -8.73 -9.85
CA LEU A 20 3.93 -8.67 -9.83
C LEU A 20 3.23 -9.49 -10.94
N PRO A 21 3.72 -9.53 -12.21
CA PRO A 21 2.98 -10.21 -13.27
C PRO A 21 2.68 -11.70 -13.01
N PRO A 22 3.61 -12.51 -12.46
CA PRO A 22 3.33 -13.91 -12.12
C PRO A 22 2.29 -14.11 -11.01
N MET A 23 1.98 -13.06 -10.26
CA MET A 23 1.03 -13.07 -9.14
C MET A 23 -0.37 -12.63 -9.55
N LYS A 24 -0.55 -12.05 -10.73
CA LYS A 24 -1.86 -11.65 -11.22
C LYS A 24 -2.82 -12.86 -11.25
N ASP A 25 -4.02 -12.67 -10.72
CA ASP A 25 -5.09 -13.68 -10.64
C ASP A 25 -4.72 -14.93 -9.83
N VAL A 26 -3.65 -14.88 -9.02
CA VAL A 26 -3.35 -15.94 -8.04
C VAL A 26 -4.36 -15.88 -6.92
N CYS A 27 -5.11 -16.98 -6.74
CA CYS A 27 -6.16 -17.15 -5.75
C CYS A 27 -5.86 -18.29 -4.79
N ILE A 28 -6.61 -18.38 -3.69
CA ILE A 28 -6.62 -19.54 -2.79
C ILE A 28 -6.73 -20.84 -3.59
N GLY A 29 -5.97 -21.87 -3.18
CA GLY A 29 -5.88 -23.14 -3.87
C GLY A 29 -4.81 -23.18 -4.97
N ASN A 30 -4.28 -22.03 -5.39
CA ASN A 30 -3.09 -21.98 -6.24
C ASN A 30 -1.83 -22.14 -5.35
N PRO A 31 -0.87 -23.02 -5.69
CA PRO A 31 0.37 -23.17 -4.91
C PRO A 31 1.18 -21.86 -4.77
N LYS A 32 1.06 -20.92 -5.71
CA LYS A 32 1.70 -19.60 -5.62
C LYS A 32 1.08 -18.72 -4.53
N PHE A 33 -0.16 -18.97 -4.13
CA PHE A 33 -0.84 -18.19 -3.09
C PHE A 33 -0.14 -18.36 -1.74
N GLU A 34 0.43 -19.52 -1.46
CA GLU A 34 1.23 -19.75 -0.24
C GLU A 34 2.44 -18.82 -0.12
N LYS A 35 2.93 -18.28 -1.25
CA LYS A 35 4.00 -17.27 -1.25
C LYS A 35 3.55 -15.91 -0.72
N ILE A 36 2.24 -15.64 -0.76
CA ILE A 36 1.60 -14.43 -0.23
C ILE A 36 1.18 -14.69 1.20
N ASP A 37 0.43 -15.77 1.40
CA ASP A 37 -0.10 -16.16 2.70
C ASP A 37 -0.33 -17.68 2.76
N LYS A 38 0.57 -18.39 3.46
CA LYS A 38 0.45 -19.83 3.72
C LYS A 38 -0.53 -20.15 4.86
N GLY A 39 -0.77 -19.20 5.76
CA GLY A 39 -1.58 -19.39 6.97
C GLY A 39 -3.06 -19.11 6.76
N TRP A 40 -3.42 -18.54 5.62
CA TRP A 40 -4.80 -18.21 5.32
C TRP A 40 -5.65 -19.45 5.03
N PHE A 41 -6.86 -19.48 5.58
CA PHE A 41 -7.88 -20.48 5.31
C PHE A 41 -9.28 -19.83 5.33
N LYS A 42 -10.28 -20.48 4.74
CA LYS A 42 -11.67 -19.99 4.71
C LYS A 42 -12.19 -19.78 6.14
N GLY A 43 -12.65 -18.57 6.45
CA GLY A 43 -13.08 -18.18 7.80
C GLY A 43 -11.97 -17.58 8.67
N CYS A 44 -10.73 -17.44 8.15
CA CYS A 44 -9.74 -16.56 8.75
C CYS A 44 -10.35 -15.16 8.94
N GLY A 45 -10.36 -14.65 10.17
CA GLY A 45 -10.92 -13.33 10.49
C GLY A 45 -10.16 -12.13 9.90
N TYR A 46 -9.35 -12.34 8.87
CA TYR A 46 -8.49 -11.33 8.23
C TYR A 46 -8.39 -11.53 6.71
N THR A 47 -7.95 -10.49 6.00
CA THR A 47 -7.73 -10.50 4.55
C THR A 47 -6.24 -10.53 4.23
N THR A 48 -5.89 -10.98 3.04
CA THR A 48 -4.51 -11.14 2.55
C THR A 48 -3.92 -9.88 1.92
N CYS A 49 -4.57 -8.72 2.08
CA CYS A 49 -4.11 -7.47 1.45
C CYS A 49 -2.65 -7.14 1.76
N GLY A 50 -2.18 -7.38 2.99
CA GLY A 50 -0.77 -7.19 3.34
C GLY A 50 0.19 -8.29 2.87
N GLY A 51 -0.32 -9.47 2.50
CA GLY A 51 0.50 -10.58 2.04
C GLY A 51 1.20 -10.28 0.71
N LEU A 52 0.54 -9.56 -0.21
CA LEU A 52 1.13 -9.27 -1.52
C LEU A 52 2.31 -8.28 -1.41
N PRO A 53 2.19 -7.13 -0.73
CA PRO A 53 3.34 -6.26 -0.49
C PRO A 53 4.45 -6.93 0.33
N ALA A 54 4.11 -7.80 1.29
CA ALA A 54 5.10 -8.58 2.02
C ALA A 54 5.86 -9.57 1.10
N TYR A 55 5.16 -10.22 0.18
CA TYR A 55 5.77 -11.04 -0.87
C TYR A 55 6.74 -10.22 -1.73
N VAL A 56 6.30 -9.06 -2.22
CA VAL A 56 7.17 -8.16 -3.01
C VAL A 56 8.40 -7.73 -2.22
N ALA A 57 8.23 -7.35 -0.94
CA ALA A 57 9.35 -6.99 -0.07
C ALA A 57 10.37 -8.12 0.11
N ARG A 58 9.91 -9.38 0.26
CA ARG A 58 10.80 -10.55 0.31
C ARG A 58 11.57 -10.74 -0.99
N GLU A 59 10.90 -10.61 -2.14
CA GLU A 59 11.54 -10.74 -3.44
C GLU A 59 12.60 -9.67 -3.69
N LEU A 60 12.45 -8.48 -3.11
CA LEU A 60 13.46 -7.41 -3.11
C LEU A 60 14.58 -7.61 -2.08
N GLY A 61 14.56 -8.68 -1.29
CA GLY A 61 15.57 -8.94 -0.27
C GLY A 61 15.42 -8.05 0.95
N LEU A 62 14.30 -8.15 1.66
CA LEU A 62 14.09 -7.42 2.90
C LEU A 62 15.17 -7.73 3.95
N GLN A 63 15.77 -6.69 4.55
CA GLN A 63 16.72 -6.85 5.66
C GLN A 63 16.08 -7.56 6.86
N PRO A 64 16.76 -8.51 7.53
CA PRO A 64 16.20 -9.21 8.69
C PRO A 64 15.74 -8.29 9.82
N GLN A 65 16.48 -7.21 10.09
CA GLN A 65 16.10 -6.22 11.11
C GLN A 65 14.75 -5.57 10.81
N VAL A 66 14.51 -5.26 9.54
CA VAL A 66 13.32 -4.57 9.06
C VAL A 66 12.14 -5.53 8.90
N ALA A 67 12.41 -6.80 8.61
CA ALA A 67 11.41 -7.86 8.66
C ALA A 67 10.79 -7.99 10.06
N ARG A 68 11.59 -7.81 11.13
CA ARG A 68 11.12 -7.81 12.53
C ARG A 68 10.21 -6.62 12.85
N ASP A 69 10.39 -5.50 12.16
CA ASP A 69 9.57 -4.30 12.34
C ASP A 69 8.18 -4.40 11.65
N GLY A 70 7.88 -5.52 11.00
CA GLY A 70 6.51 -5.91 10.61
C GLY A 70 6.22 -5.91 9.11
N LEU A 71 7.16 -5.55 8.24
CA LEU A 71 6.95 -5.57 6.79
C LEU A 71 6.76 -7.00 6.23
N ASN A 72 7.40 -8.00 6.85
CA ASN A 72 7.39 -9.38 6.36
C ASN A 72 6.10 -10.15 6.66
N ILE A 73 5.36 -9.74 7.69
CA ILE A 73 4.20 -10.50 8.22
C ILE A 73 2.85 -10.04 7.65
N GLY A 74 2.86 -9.13 6.67
CA GLY A 74 1.62 -8.64 6.03
C GLY A 74 0.72 -7.81 6.96
N GLY A 75 1.23 -7.35 8.10
CA GLY A 75 0.49 -6.47 9.01
C GLY A 75 0.45 -5.04 8.48
N LEU A 76 -0.76 -4.51 8.23
CA LEU A 76 -0.98 -3.15 7.70
C LEU A 76 -0.24 -2.06 8.50
N ALA A 77 -0.39 -2.10 9.83
CA ALA A 77 0.27 -1.14 10.72
C ALA A 77 1.79 -1.36 10.80
N GLY A 78 2.25 -2.62 10.76
CA GLY A 78 3.67 -2.96 10.79
C GLY A 78 4.40 -2.42 9.56
N MET A 79 3.83 -2.61 8.37
CA MET A 79 4.37 -2.06 7.12
C MET A 79 4.58 -0.55 7.19
N ARG A 80 3.59 0.17 7.71
CA ARG A 80 3.63 1.62 7.85
C ARG A 80 4.70 2.05 8.84
N ASN A 81 4.72 1.45 10.03
CA ASN A 81 5.69 1.79 11.07
C ASN A 81 7.12 1.52 10.60
N ALA A 82 7.34 0.40 9.92
CA ALA A 82 8.63 0.11 9.31
C ALA A 82 9.02 1.15 8.25
N ALA A 83 8.07 1.60 7.41
CA ALA A 83 8.30 2.68 6.43
C ALA A 83 8.66 4.02 7.10
N ILE A 84 7.99 4.37 8.19
CA ILE A 84 8.26 5.59 8.96
C ILE A 84 9.66 5.53 9.57
N LYS A 85 9.98 4.44 10.27
CA LYS A 85 11.29 4.24 10.92
C LYS A 85 12.45 4.28 9.91
N ALA A 86 12.22 3.81 8.69
CA ALA A 86 13.19 3.86 7.61
C ALA A 86 13.23 5.20 6.86
N GLY A 87 12.40 6.20 7.22
CA GLY A 87 12.31 7.47 6.48
C GLY A 87 11.73 7.36 5.07
N ALA A 88 11.10 6.22 4.75
CA ALA A 88 10.55 5.93 3.43
C ALA A 88 9.04 6.24 3.31
N TRP A 89 8.36 6.46 4.43
CA TRP A 89 6.94 6.80 4.43
C TRP A 89 6.68 8.17 3.79
N GLN A 90 5.74 8.22 2.86
CA GLN A 90 5.21 9.43 2.27
C GLN A 90 3.75 9.58 2.71
N HIS A 91 3.46 10.62 3.49
CA HIS A 91 2.10 10.87 3.96
C HIS A 91 1.27 11.57 2.89
N ASN A 92 0.03 11.11 2.68
CA ASN A 92 -0.92 11.76 1.78
C ASN A 92 -1.78 12.78 2.56
N GLU A 93 -1.16 13.88 2.99
CA GLU A 93 -1.87 14.89 3.79
C GLU A 93 -2.64 15.88 2.94
N THR A 94 -3.95 16.02 3.17
CA THR A 94 -4.80 16.99 2.46
C THR A 94 -4.37 18.43 2.71
N VAL A 95 -3.95 18.76 3.93
CA VAL A 95 -3.51 20.12 4.31
C VAL A 95 -2.25 20.50 3.53
N LEU A 96 -1.22 19.64 3.52
CA LEU A 96 0.00 19.89 2.75
C LEU A 96 -0.26 19.97 1.25
N ARG A 97 -1.22 19.20 0.72
CA ARG A 97 -1.64 19.30 -0.69
C ARG A 97 -2.32 20.64 -0.98
N ASN A 98 -3.21 21.09 -0.10
CA ASN A 98 -3.90 22.37 -0.27
C ASN A 98 -2.94 23.55 -0.17
N LEU A 99 -2.01 23.53 0.80
CA LEU A 99 -0.94 24.51 0.94
C LEU A 99 -0.01 24.50 -0.29
N GLY A 100 0.44 23.31 -0.72
CA GLY A 100 1.27 23.16 -1.91
C GLY A 100 0.61 23.70 -3.17
N ARG A 101 -0.68 23.41 -3.38
CA ARG A 101 -1.46 23.98 -4.49
C ARG A 101 -1.53 25.51 -4.45
N GLY A 102 -1.71 26.09 -3.26
CA GLY A 102 -1.66 27.55 -3.07
C GLY A 102 -0.30 28.16 -3.43
N MET A 103 0.76 27.35 -3.41
CA MET A 103 2.12 27.72 -3.78
C MET A 103 2.52 27.29 -5.21
N GLY A 104 1.59 26.75 -6.01
CA GLY A 104 1.87 26.23 -7.35
C GLY A 104 2.71 24.95 -7.37
N LEU A 105 2.84 24.26 -6.23
CA LEU A 105 3.53 22.98 -6.14
C LEU A 105 2.57 21.84 -6.48
N GLU A 106 2.97 21.00 -7.42
CA GLU A 106 2.24 19.78 -7.73
C GLU A 106 2.28 18.81 -6.53
N PRO A 107 1.12 18.26 -6.11
CA PRO A 107 1.09 17.30 -5.02
C PRO A 107 1.86 16.04 -5.41
N ARG A 108 2.72 15.56 -4.49
CA ARG A 108 3.44 14.30 -4.67
C ARG A 108 2.45 13.15 -4.88
N ARG A 109 2.81 12.25 -5.79
CA ARG A 109 2.07 11.02 -6.10
C ARG A 109 2.96 9.81 -5.85
N PRO A 110 2.38 8.66 -5.47
CA PRO A 110 3.14 7.43 -5.45
C PRO A 110 3.55 7.06 -6.87
N LYS A 111 4.68 6.38 -7.03
CA LYS A 111 5.20 5.91 -8.31
C LYS A 111 4.90 4.41 -8.49
N PRO A 112 4.96 3.88 -9.72
CA PRO A 112 4.84 2.44 -9.95
C PRO A 112 5.81 1.65 -9.06
N GLY A 113 5.30 0.61 -8.41
CA GLY A 113 6.01 -0.21 -7.42
C GLY A 113 5.86 0.22 -5.96
N ASP A 114 5.40 1.44 -5.67
CA ASP A 114 5.16 1.88 -4.28
C ASP A 114 4.05 1.07 -3.60
N PHE A 115 4.18 0.86 -2.29
CA PHE A 115 3.13 0.21 -1.49
C PHE A 115 2.20 1.26 -0.92
N TYR A 116 0.98 1.35 -1.45
CA TYR A 116 0.01 2.35 -1.02
C TYR A 116 -0.90 1.79 0.07
N MET A 117 -1.38 2.66 0.95
CA MET A 117 -2.28 2.30 2.04
C MET A 117 -3.55 3.12 2.00
N LEU A 118 -4.68 2.46 2.25
CA LEU A 118 -5.97 3.10 2.40
C LEU A 118 -6.48 3.00 3.83
N CYS A 119 -7.13 4.07 4.28
CA CYS A 119 -7.66 4.17 5.63
C CYS A 119 -9.17 4.39 5.65
N SER A 120 -9.81 3.99 6.75
CA SER A 120 -11.24 4.16 6.97
C SER A 120 -11.64 5.60 7.26
N GLY A 121 -12.53 6.15 6.44
CA GLY A 121 -13.33 7.33 6.78
C GLY A 121 -12.79 8.69 6.33
N ASP A 122 -13.58 9.71 6.68
CA ASP A 122 -13.53 11.05 6.10
C ASP A 122 -12.91 12.08 7.04
N ARG A 123 -12.63 11.68 8.29
CA ARG A 123 -12.20 12.57 9.38
C ARG A 123 -10.68 12.72 9.41
N HIS A 124 -10.16 13.51 8.47
CA HIS A 124 -8.79 14.01 8.52
C HIS A 124 -8.69 15.38 9.22
N ASP A 125 -9.81 15.97 9.61
CA ASP A 125 -9.89 17.16 10.47
C ASP A 125 -9.35 16.90 11.89
N THR A 126 -9.29 15.63 12.33
CA THR A 126 -8.77 15.22 13.64
C THR A 126 -7.51 14.34 13.61
N GLY A 127 -6.74 14.38 12.52
CA GLY A 127 -5.48 13.63 12.40
C GLY A 127 -5.67 12.18 11.91
N CYS A 128 -4.76 11.72 11.05
CA CYS A 128 -4.76 10.36 10.53
C CYS A 128 -4.05 9.42 11.49
N ASN A 129 -4.66 8.29 11.87
CA ASN A 129 -3.97 7.27 12.68
C ASN A 129 -2.80 6.62 11.94
N ALA A 130 -2.63 6.90 10.64
CA ALA A 130 -1.39 6.60 9.90
C ALA A 130 -0.14 7.28 10.48
N ILE A 131 -0.29 8.28 11.34
CA ILE A 131 0.82 8.89 12.11
C ILE A 131 0.63 8.62 13.61
N CYS A 132 0.01 7.49 13.99
CA CYS A 132 -0.12 7.19 15.42
C CYS A 132 1.27 7.09 16.06
N PRO A 133 1.53 7.82 17.16
CA PRO A 133 2.77 7.70 17.92
C PRO A 133 2.92 6.30 18.52
N GLU A 134 4.17 5.92 18.81
CA GLU A 134 4.53 4.59 19.33
C GLU A 134 3.90 4.30 20.70
N LYS A 135 3.63 5.34 21.50
CA LYS A 135 3.05 5.19 22.84
C LYS A 135 1.57 4.86 22.79
N LYS A 136 1.19 3.74 23.40
CA LYS A 136 -0.21 3.32 23.55
C LYS A 136 -1.07 4.39 24.23
N GLU A 137 -0.51 5.12 25.19
CA GLU A 137 -1.23 6.22 25.85
C GLU A 137 -1.51 7.39 24.92
N GLU A 138 -0.82 7.56 23.80
CA GLU A 138 -1.08 8.68 22.89
C GLU A 138 -2.02 8.27 21.74
N GLN A 139 -2.15 6.96 21.47
CA GLN A 139 -3.00 6.43 20.39
C GLN A 139 -4.50 6.78 20.53
N HIS A 140 -5.00 6.98 21.75
CA HIS A 140 -6.40 7.36 21.98
C HIS A 140 -6.68 8.83 21.65
N LEU A 141 -5.64 9.68 21.59
CA LEU A 141 -5.73 11.09 21.20
C LEU A 141 -5.89 11.23 19.68
N TYR A 142 -5.46 10.23 18.92
CA TYR A 142 -5.67 10.14 17.49
C TYR A 142 -6.94 9.32 17.23
N LYS A 143 -8.09 10.01 17.19
CA LYS A 143 -9.36 9.47 16.68
C LYS A 143 -9.36 9.59 15.15
N GLY A 144 -8.54 8.79 14.49
CA GLY A 144 -8.28 8.88 13.06
C GLY A 144 -8.41 7.57 12.29
N ALA A 145 -8.44 7.69 10.98
CA ALA A 145 -8.67 6.62 10.02
C ALA A 145 -7.74 5.40 10.23
N LYS A 146 -8.30 4.18 10.35
CA LYS A 146 -7.55 2.92 10.49
C LYS A 146 -7.09 2.46 9.12
N VAL A 147 -5.83 2.01 8.97
CA VAL A 147 -5.39 1.36 7.72
C VAL A 147 -6.25 0.09 7.52
N GLU A 148 -7.01 0.05 6.43
CA GLU A 148 -7.90 -1.06 6.09
C GLU A 148 -7.42 -1.87 4.90
N HIS A 149 -6.54 -1.30 4.08
CA HIS A 149 -6.07 -1.93 2.87
C HIS A 149 -4.65 -1.47 2.52
N VAL A 150 -3.94 -2.35 1.84
CA VAL A 150 -2.64 -2.06 1.24
C VAL A 150 -2.54 -2.80 -0.09
N GLY A 151 -1.87 -2.20 -1.06
CA GLY A 151 -1.57 -2.83 -2.33
C GLY A 151 -0.34 -2.20 -2.97
N VAL A 152 -0.11 -2.51 -4.24
CA VAL A 152 1.04 -1.99 -5.00
C VAL A 152 0.55 -1.11 -6.15
N ILE A 153 1.14 0.07 -6.31
CA ILE A 153 0.83 0.98 -7.41
C ILE A 153 1.42 0.43 -8.71
N LEU A 154 0.62 0.41 -9.78
CA LEU A 154 1.09 0.13 -11.14
C LEU A 154 1.06 1.39 -12.00
N ASP A 155 0.08 2.26 -11.78
CA ASP A 155 -0.05 3.55 -12.44
C ASP A 155 -0.87 4.49 -11.54
N SER A 156 -0.37 5.70 -11.32
CA SER A 156 -1.01 6.76 -10.52
C SER A 156 -1.16 8.06 -11.30
N ASN A 157 -0.97 8.01 -12.63
CA ASN A 157 -1.12 9.16 -13.50
C ASN A 157 -2.60 9.51 -13.67
N GLY A 158 -2.91 10.81 -13.59
CA GLY A 158 -4.28 11.30 -13.75
C GLY A 158 -5.23 10.82 -12.64
N PRO A 159 -6.55 10.80 -12.94
CA PRO A 159 -7.58 10.46 -11.96
C PRO A 159 -7.93 8.96 -11.92
N VAL A 160 -7.45 8.15 -12.86
CA VAL A 160 -7.75 6.71 -12.92
C VAL A 160 -6.46 5.94 -12.71
N TRP A 161 -6.35 5.32 -11.55
CA TRP A 161 -5.17 4.59 -11.11
C TRP A 161 -5.31 3.10 -11.37
N LYS A 162 -4.17 2.44 -11.54
CA LYS A 162 -4.06 0.98 -11.60
C LYS A 162 -3.26 0.49 -10.41
N THR A 163 -3.79 -0.49 -9.70
CA THR A 163 -3.11 -1.11 -8.55
C THR A 163 -3.17 -2.63 -8.63
N MET A 164 -2.25 -3.30 -7.96
CA MET A 164 -2.29 -4.75 -7.74
C MET A 164 -2.56 -5.02 -6.27
N ASP A 165 -3.66 -5.71 -5.99
CA ASP A 165 -4.20 -5.84 -4.65
C ASP A 165 -4.51 -7.29 -4.33
N ALA A 166 -4.28 -7.69 -3.08
CA ALA A 166 -4.75 -8.97 -2.57
C ALA A 166 -5.99 -8.81 -1.68
N GLY A 167 -6.81 -9.85 -1.63
CA GLY A 167 -7.86 -10.01 -0.63
C GLY A 167 -9.09 -9.11 -0.77
N GLN A 168 -9.34 -8.56 -1.96
CA GLN A 168 -10.46 -7.65 -2.23
C GLN A 168 -11.81 -8.37 -2.37
N ASP A 169 -11.83 -9.63 -2.79
CA ASP A 169 -13.08 -10.32 -3.20
C ASP A 169 -13.88 -10.93 -2.01
N GLY A 170 -13.60 -10.53 -0.76
CA GLY A 170 -14.32 -10.99 0.44
C GLY A 170 -13.72 -12.25 1.11
N PRO A 171 -14.28 -12.69 2.25
CA PRO A 171 -13.65 -13.66 3.15
C PRO A 171 -13.52 -15.08 2.57
N ASP A 172 -14.25 -15.40 1.50
CA ASP A 172 -14.24 -16.74 0.91
C ASP A 172 -13.46 -16.81 -0.40
N THR A 173 -13.08 -15.67 -0.96
CA THR A 173 -12.34 -15.55 -2.21
C THR A 173 -11.23 -14.52 -2.04
N GLN A 174 -10.03 -14.99 -1.70
CA GLN A 174 -8.83 -14.17 -1.68
C GLN A 174 -8.05 -14.41 -2.96
N CYS A 175 -7.88 -13.34 -3.72
CA CYS A 175 -7.14 -13.34 -4.97
C CYS A 175 -6.29 -12.07 -5.04
N VAL A 176 -5.20 -12.16 -5.81
CA VAL A 176 -4.49 -11.00 -6.31
C VAL A 176 -5.14 -10.52 -7.60
N ARG A 177 -5.51 -9.25 -7.66
CA ARG A 177 -6.23 -8.67 -8.80
C ARG A 177 -5.61 -7.35 -9.23
N LEU A 178 -5.66 -7.12 -10.54
CA LEU A 178 -5.49 -5.78 -11.10
C LEU A 178 -6.76 -4.99 -10.82
N MET A 179 -6.63 -3.88 -10.11
CA MET A 179 -7.73 -2.99 -9.77
C MET A 179 -7.61 -1.69 -10.55
N THR A 180 -8.76 -1.17 -10.99
CA THR A 180 -8.88 0.18 -11.53
C THR A 180 -9.58 1.03 -10.49
N ARG A 181 -8.97 2.15 -10.12
CA ARG A 181 -9.44 2.99 -9.02
C ARG A 181 -9.60 4.44 -9.48
N ASN A 182 -10.70 5.10 -9.14
CA ASN A 182 -10.79 6.55 -9.35
C ASN A 182 -10.21 7.25 -8.12
N PHE A 183 -9.25 8.14 -8.34
CA PHE A 183 -8.63 8.96 -7.32
C PHE A 183 -9.06 10.42 -7.47
N ASP A 184 -9.68 10.96 -6.44
CA ASP A 184 -9.93 12.38 -6.32
C ASP A 184 -8.74 13.03 -5.62
N ALA A 185 -7.97 13.83 -6.35
CA ALA A 185 -6.79 14.49 -5.80
C ALA A 185 -7.12 15.61 -4.80
N ALA A 186 -8.31 16.22 -4.87
CA ALA A 186 -8.72 17.27 -3.94
C ALA A 186 -9.04 16.68 -2.55
N THR A 187 -9.72 15.55 -2.52
CA THR A 187 -10.14 14.90 -1.27
C THR A 187 -9.17 13.81 -0.82
N GLY A 188 -8.42 13.19 -1.73
CA GLY A 188 -7.64 11.98 -1.48
C GLY A 188 -8.46 10.70 -1.42
N PHE A 189 -9.74 10.73 -1.80
CA PHE A 189 -10.58 9.54 -1.87
C PHE A 189 -10.19 8.64 -3.05
N MET A 190 -10.26 7.34 -2.81
CA MET A 190 -10.14 6.30 -3.82
C MET A 190 -11.40 5.44 -3.85
N THR A 191 -11.97 5.27 -5.04
CA THR A 191 -13.08 4.35 -5.30
C THR A 191 -12.63 3.23 -6.25
N GLY A 192 -13.43 2.17 -6.39
CA GLY A 192 -13.13 1.05 -7.29
C GLY A 192 -12.78 -0.28 -6.60
N GLU A 193 -12.88 -0.35 -5.26
CA GLU A 193 -12.87 -1.65 -4.58
C GLU A 193 -14.19 -2.39 -4.81
N ARG A 194 -14.10 -3.70 -5.04
CA ARG A 194 -15.24 -4.61 -4.90
C ARG A 194 -15.46 -4.91 -3.41
N GLY A 195 -15.71 -3.88 -2.61
CA GLY A 195 -16.11 -4.04 -1.21
C GLY A 195 -17.59 -4.38 -1.10
N ARG A 196 -17.97 -5.18 -0.09
CA ARG A 196 -19.37 -5.43 0.33
C ARG A 196 -20.20 -4.15 0.18
N GLU A 197 -21.33 -4.25 -0.51
CA GLU A 197 -22.26 -3.15 -0.80
C GLU A 197 -22.33 -2.14 0.36
N GLY A 198 -22.02 -0.87 0.07
CA GLY A 198 -22.19 0.23 1.00
C GLY A 198 -21.02 0.53 1.96
N LYS A 199 -19.86 -0.13 1.86
CA LYS A 199 -18.69 0.34 2.62
C LYS A 199 -18.22 1.73 2.12
N PRO A 200 -17.90 2.67 3.05
CA PRO A 200 -17.53 4.03 2.69
C PRO A 200 -16.27 4.08 1.82
N MET A 201 -16.17 5.14 1.01
CA MET A 201 -14.97 5.44 0.24
C MET A 201 -13.74 5.44 1.15
N ARG A 202 -12.67 4.79 0.72
CA ARG A 202 -11.42 4.80 1.47
C ARG A 202 -10.52 5.91 0.97
N ARG A 203 -9.79 6.57 1.86
CA ARG A 203 -8.80 7.58 1.50
C ARG A 203 -7.42 6.97 1.41
N LEU A 204 -6.62 7.47 0.48
CA LEU A 204 -5.18 7.22 0.48
C LEU A 204 -4.59 7.89 1.72
N CYS A 205 -4.00 7.13 2.64
CA CYS A 205 -3.32 7.70 3.82
C CYS A 205 -1.84 7.99 3.55
N GLY A 206 -1.24 7.29 2.59
CA GLY A 206 0.16 7.44 2.26
C GLY A 206 0.67 6.19 1.56
N TRP A 207 1.98 6.16 1.35
CA TRP A 207 2.66 5.05 0.72
C TRP A 207 4.09 4.90 1.22
N LEU A 208 4.61 3.68 1.10
CA LEU A 208 6.03 3.39 1.25
C LEU A 208 6.71 3.67 -0.10
N ASP A 209 7.65 4.61 -0.12
CA ASP A 209 8.54 4.86 -1.26
C ASP A 209 9.60 3.77 -1.31
N VAL A 210 9.46 2.85 -2.27
CA VAL A 210 10.32 1.65 -2.34
C VAL A 210 11.79 2.00 -2.61
N ASP A 211 12.09 3.17 -3.17
CA ASP A 211 13.48 3.57 -3.45
C ASP A 211 14.20 4.04 -2.19
N LYS A 212 13.47 4.61 -1.24
CA LYS A 212 14.01 5.07 0.05
C LYS A 212 14.12 3.97 1.09
N TYR A 213 13.49 2.82 0.83
CA TYR A 213 13.46 1.73 1.78
C TYR A 213 14.69 0.82 1.64
N PRO A 214 15.32 0.36 2.74
CA PRO A 214 16.60 -0.35 2.71
C PRO A 214 16.43 -1.84 2.35
N PHE A 215 16.06 -2.12 1.10
CA PHE A 215 16.09 -3.47 0.54
C PHE A 215 17.52 -3.90 0.19
N LEU A 216 17.85 -5.19 0.34
CA LEU A 216 19.19 -5.75 0.12
C LEU A 216 19.51 -5.96 -1.35
N LYS A 217 18.53 -6.39 -2.16
CA LYS A 217 18.73 -6.38 -3.61
C LYS A 217 18.66 -4.92 -4.01
N PHE A 218 19.66 -4.43 -4.72
CA PHE A 218 19.75 -3.04 -5.18
C PHE A 218 20.14 -2.01 -4.09
N ALA A 219 20.70 -2.42 -2.94
CA ALA A 219 21.61 -1.52 -2.20
C ALA A 219 22.87 -1.40 -3.05
N GLU A 220 23.25 -0.16 -3.41
CA GLU A 220 24.26 0.14 -4.43
C GLU A 220 25.55 -0.67 -4.30
N ALA A 221 26.07 -1.11 -5.46
CA ALA A 221 27.50 -1.28 -5.67
C ALA A 221 28.13 0.09 -5.91
#